data_AF-A0AAN8A273-F1
#
_entry.id   AF-A0AAN8A273-F1
#
_cell.length_a   1.000
_cell.length_b   1.000
_cell.length_c   1.000
_cell.angle_alpha   90.00
_cell.angle_beta   90.00
_cell.angle_gamma   90.00
#
_symmetry.space_group_name_H-M   'P 1'
#
loop_
_entity.id
_entity.type
_entity.pdbx_description
1 polymer ?
#
loop_
_entity_poly.entity_id
_entity_poly.type
_entity_poly.pdbx_seq_one_letter_code
_entity_poly.pdbx_strand_id
1 'polypeptide(L)'
;MDLPMLKQADEAIVVVGEAKSGAGPWIVRQALIPASANARLIRGLPEVELWSQDFIDDIAKSRLPIFHATDSLYAKLLQTPTRNASVSGNALREAHRRAGYALAIGMVTNVIGLEEYTIPHVQQNKTTKGHRLRDEQTTTIVPLLRGGEPMAFGVADAFPSAMFVHARKPDELKAGHLEGQSTVLLVDSVVNTGKSIIEFEEHIRRLSPNIRIVVIAGVVQVSTVKPGGCIRKLAMGKNFSVVALRLSENSYTGHKATDTEDRLFNTTQVD
;
A
#
# COMPACT_ATOMS: atom_id res chain seq x y z
N MET A 1 2.86 15.66 31.31
CA MET A 1 2.33 15.48 29.95
C MET A 1 3.39 15.95 28.97
N ASP A 2 3.86 15.09 28.08
CA ASP A 2 4.96 15.45 27.15
C ASP A 2 4.39 16.16 25.90
N LEU A 3 4.21 17.47 26.03
CA LEU A 3 3.62 18.36 25.02
C LEU A 3 4.38 18.35 23.67
N PRO A 4 5.72 18.26 23.61
CA PRO A 4 6.45 18.02 22.37
C PRO A 4 6.00 16.79 21.58
N MET A 5 5.72 15.67 22.25
CA MET A 5 5.28 14.44 21.58
C MET A 5 3.88 14.58 20.97
N LEU A 6 2.97 15.24 21.69
CA LEU A 6 1.61 15.51 21.21
C LEU A 6 1.57 16.47 20.01
N LYS A 7 2.55 17.36 19.87
CA LYS A 7 2.67 18.30 18.74
C LYS A 7 3.08 17.63 17.42
N GLN A 8 3.63 16.42 17.47
CA GLN A 8 4.06 15.67 16.29
C GLN A 8 3.05 14.59 15.88
N ALA A 9 1.99 14.37 16.66
CA ALA A 9 1.00 13.35 16.39
C ALA A 9 -0.11 13.89 15.47
N ASP A 10 -0.48 13.11 14.45
CA ASP A 10 -1.62 13.41 13.57
C ASP A 10 -2.96 13.39 14.32
N GLU A 11 -3.05 12.59 15.38
CA GLU A 11 -4.17 12.55 16.32
C GLU A 11 -3.67 12.27 17.74
N ALA A 12 -4.09 13.08 18.72
CA ALA A 12 -3.61 13.04 20.09
C ALA A 12 -4.70 12.52 21.05
N ILE A 13 -4.48 11.32 21.60
CA ILE A 13 -5.31 10.75 22.67
C ILE A 13 -4.56 10.90 23.99
N VAL A 14 -5.21 11.48 24.99
CA VAL A 14 -4.62 11.69 26.32
C VAL A 14 -5.23 10.69 27.30
N VAL A 15 -4.40 9.79 27.81
CA VAL A 15 -4.76 8.92 28.94
C VAL A 15 -4.36 9.64 30.23
N VAL A 16 -5.35 10.01 31.06
CA VAL A 16 -5.13 10.88 32.23
C VAL A 16 -5.09 10.05 33.53
N GLY A 17 -3.98 10.14 34.27
CA GLY A 17 -3.87 9.81 35.70
C GLY A 17 -3.91 11.09 36.58
N GLU A 18 -3.54 11.05 37.86
CA GLU A 18 -3.55 12.25 38.73
C GLU A 18 -2.68 13.43 38.19
N ALA A 19 -3.11 14.64 38.52
CA ALA A 19 -3.13 15.82 37.64
C ALA A 19 -1.79 16.46 37.20
N LYS A 20 -1.78 17.00 35.96
CA LYS A 20 -1.66 18.45 35.64
C LYS A 20 -1.65 18.76 34.13
N SER A 21 -2.35 19.85 33.77
CA SER A 21 -2.30 20.69 32.54
C SER A 21 -3.22 20.35 31.34
N GLY A 22 -3.78 21.41 30.74
CA GLY A 22 -4.86 21.39 29.74
C GLY A 22 -4.42 21.44 28.27
N ALA A 23 -5.39 21.27 27.37
CA ALA A 23 -5.19 21.11 25.93
C ALA A 23 -5.23 22.44 25.14
N GLY A 24 -4.34 22.57 24.14
CA GLY A 24 -4.31 23.66 23.15
C GLY A 24 -5.37 23.53 22.04
N PRO A 25 -5.17 24.09 20.82
CA PRO A 25 -6.19 24.21 19.76
C PRO A 25 -6.51 22.91 18.99
N TRP A 26 -6.43 21.76 19.64
CA TRP A 26 -6.51 20.43 19.02
C TRP A 26 -7.86 19.76 19.29
N ILE A 27 -8.29 18.87 18.39
CA ILE A 27 -9.39 17.94 18.67
C ILE A 27 -8.84 16.86 19.60
N VAL A 28 -9.18 16.95 20.89
CA VAL A 28 -8.69 16.02 21.92
C VAL A 28 -9.86 15.23 22.46
N ARG A 29 -9.70 13.90 22.56
CA ARG A 29 -10.65 12.99 23.20
C ARG A 29 -10.04 12.45 24.50
N GLN A 30 -10.86 12.17 25.50
CA GLN A 30 -10.40 11.66 26.81
C GLN A 30 -10.85 10.22 27.04
N ALA A 31 -9.94 9.38 27.53
CA ALA A 31 -10.24 8.01 27.95
C ALA A 31 -10.18 7.91 29.48
N LEU A 32 -11.22 7.33 30.08
CA LEU A 32 -11.34 7.15 31.52
C LEU A 32 -10.83 5.76 31.91
N ILE A 33 -9.78 5.71 32.74
CA ILE A 33 -9.22 4.45 33.25
C ILE A 33 -9.09 4.54 34.78
N PRO A 34 -9.82 3.72 35.56
CA PRO A 34 -10.90 2.81 35.14
C PRO A 34 -12.11 3.57 34.57
N ALA A 35 -13.00 2.89 33.83
CA ALA A 35 -14.17 3.51 33.20
C ALA A 35 -15.12 4.23 34.19
N SER A 36 -15.02 3.90 35.48
CA SER A 36 -15.74 4.53 36.58
C SER A 36 -15.13 5.86 37.06
N ALA A 37 -14.00 6.28 36.50
CA ALA A 37 -13.35 7.53 36.86
C ALA A 37 -14.13 8.73 36.29
N ASN A 38 -14.30 9.80 37.06
CA ASN A 38 -14.93 11.02 36.56
C ASN A 38 -14.06 11.73 35.51
N ALA A 39 -14.66 12.31 34.48
CA ALA A 39 -14.00 13.20 33.52
C ALA A 39 -13.32 14.39 34.21
N ARG A 40 -12.05 14.62 33.88
CA ARG A 40 -11.20 15.58 34.63
C ARG A 40 -10.74 16.79 33.83
N LEU A 41 -10.90 16.78 32.50
CA LEU A 41 -10.49 17.89 31.64
C LEU A 41 -11.61 18.92 31.50
N ILE A 42 -11.28 20.17 31.88
CA ILE A 42 -12.17 21.30 32.22
C ILE A 42 -13.09 21.78 31.08
N ARG A 43 -12.94 21.27 29.85
CA ARG A 43 -13.72 21.73 28.68
C ARG A 43 -14.37 20.58 27.90
N GLY A 44 -15.18 19.76 28.56
CA GLY A 44 -16.16 18.88 27.90
C GLY A 44 -15.61 18.06 26.73
N LEU A 45 -14.37 17.56 26.86
CA LEU A 45 -13.77 16.79 25.79
C LEU A 45 -14.57 15.49 25.61
N PRO A 46 -14.83 15.06 24.36
CA PRO A 46 -15.56 13.83 24.10
C PRO A 46 -14.87 12.65 24.80
N GLU A 47 -15.64 11.92 25.61
CA GLU A 47 -15.16 10.67 26.20
C GLU A 47 -15.06 9.60 25.12
N VAL A 48 -14.07 8.73 25.26
CA VAL A 48 -13.86 7.62 24.35
C VAL A 48 -13.48 6.37 25.12
N GLU A 49 -14.18 5.28 24.83
CA GLU A 49 -13.87 3.97 25.39
C GLU A 49 -12.82 3.31 24.51
N LEU A 50 -11.59 3.20 25.02
CA LEU A 50 -10.42 2.71 24.28
C LEU A 50 -10.59 1.29 23.71
N TRP A 51 -11.52 0.53 24.26
CA TRP A 51 -11.76 -0.88 23.92
C TRP A 51 -13.10 -1.10 23.23
N SER A 52 -13.88 -0.03 23.00
CA SER A 52 -15.11 -0.14 22.23
C SER A 52 -14.79 -0.46 20.77
N GLN A 53 -15.63 -1.30 20.15
CA GLN A 53 -15.49 -1.61 18.73
C GLN A 53 -15.59 -0.33 17.89
N ASP A 54 -16.43 0.62 18.29
CA ASP A 54 -16.58 1.91 17.60
C ASP A 54 -15.29 2.74 17.62
N PHE A 55 -14.54 2.78 18.72
CA PHE A 55 -13.27 3.48 18.79
C PHE A 55 -12.16 2.80 18.00
N ILE A 56 -12.09 1.46 18.10
CA ILE A 56 -11.16 0.66 17.30
C ILE A 56 -11.44 0.87 15.82
N ASP A 57 -12.71 0.86 15.43
CA ASP A 57 -13.17 1.12 14.07
C ASP A 57 -12.91 2.57 13.66
N ASP A 58 -13.01 3.54 14.55
CA ASP A 58 -12.74 4.96 14.26
C ASP A 58 -11.24 5.22 14.04
N ILE A 59 -10.37 4.65 14.86
CA ILE A 59 -8.92 4.64 14.63
C ILE A 59 -8.60 3.91 13.32
N ALA A 60 -9.21 2.74 13.08
CA ALA A 60 -8.99 1.99 11.84
C ALA A 60 -9.52 2.72 10.59
N LYS A 61 -10.66 3.44 10.70
CA LYS A 61 -11.22 4.31 9.65
C LYS A 61 -10.31 5.49 9.36
N SER A 62 -9.66 6.07 10.36
CA SER A 62 -8.69 7.16 10.19
C SER A 62 -7.37 6.70 9.55
N ARG A 63 -7.06 5.40 9.60
CA ARG A 63 -5.82 4.79 9.10
C ARG A 63 -6.07 3.71 8.05
N LEU A 64 -6.98 3.96 7.12
CA LEU A 64 -7.15 3.03 6.01
C LEU A 64 -5.83 2.90 5.26
N PRO A 65 -5.28 1.69 5.09
CA PRO A 65 -3.97 1.50 4.46
C PRO A 65 -4.08 1.57 2.93
N ILE A 66 -4.72 2.62 2.43
CA ILE A 66 -4.93 2.91 1.02
C ILE A 66 -4.22 4.22 0.72
N PHE A 67 -3.05 4.11 0.10
CA PHE A 67 -2.17 5.21 -0.24
C PHE A 67 -2.25 5.47 -1.75
N HIS A 68 -2.34 6.73 -2.16
CA HIS A 68 -2.37 7.05 -3.59
C HIS A 68 -1.65 8.35 -3.93
N ALA A 69 -1.11 8.41 -5.15
CA ALA A 69 -0.41 9.56 -5.68
C ALA A 69 -1.26 10.44 -6.60
N THR A 70 -2.59 10.26 -6.63
CA THR A 70 -3.51 10.88 -7.60
C THR A 70 -3.21 12.35 -7.92
N ASP A 71 -3.01 13.16 -6.88
CA ASP A 71 -2.83 14.61 -7.02
C ASP A 71 -1.37 15.06 -7.16
N SER A 72 -0.41 14.14 -7.05
CA SER A 72 1.01 14.45 -7.10
C SER A 72 1.47 14.82 -8.51
N LEU A 73 2.46 15.72 -8.58
CA LEU A 73 3.03 16.16 -9.86
C LEU A 73 3.75 15.02 -10.59
N TYR A 74 4.48 14.16 -9.85
CA TYR A 74 5.17 13.02 -10.45
C TYR A 74 4.17 12.00 -11.00
N ALA A 75 3.02 11.81 -10.35
CA ALA A 75 2.02 10.89 -10.83
C ALA A 75 1.42 11.39 -12.15
N LYS A 76 1.12 12.69 -12.28
CA LYS A 76 0.65 13.28 -13.56
C LYS A 76 1.63 13.00 -14.70
N LEU A 77 2.94 13.15 -14.46
CA LEU A 77 3.98 12.86 -15.45
C LEU A 77 4.04 11.38 -15.81
N LEU A 78 4.03 10.48 -14.82
CA LEU A 78 4.13 9.03 -15.03
C LEU A 78 2.88 8.45 -15.69
N GLN A 79 1.69 8.98 -15.38
CA GLN A 79 0.42 8.53 -15.95
C GLN A 79 0.26 8.93 -17.42
N THR A 80 0.82 10.07 -17.84
CA THR A 80 0.63 10.61 -19.19
C THR A 80 0.94 9.61 -20.31
N PRO A 81 2.14 8.97 -20.36
CA PRO A 81 2.42 7.97 -21.39
C PRO A 81 1.55 6.71 -21.28
N THR A 82 1.13 6.30 -20.08
CA THR A 82 0.25 5.13 -19.91
C THR A 82 -1.15 5.33 -20.53
N ARG A 83 -1.60 6.59 -20.57
CA ARG A 83 -2.90 7.00 -21.12
C ARG A 83 -2.86 7.44 -22.57
N ASN A 84 -1.67 7.71 -23.12
CA ASN A 84 -1.53 8.18 -24.49
C ASN A 84 -1.79 7.03 -25.47
N ALA A 85 -2.89 7.09 -26.22
CA ALA A 85 -3.28 6.07 -27.19
C ALA A 85 -2.24 5.84 -28.29
N SER A 86 -1.38 6.82 -28.58
CA SER A 86 -0.27 6.69 -29.53
C SER A 86 0.94 5.92 -28.97
N VAL A 87 0.91 5.53 -27.68
CA VAL A 87 1.96 4.75 -27.02
C VAL A 87 1.47 3.33 -26.82
N SER A 88 2.21 2.35 -27.34
CA SER A 88 1.93 0.92 -27.22
C SER A 88 3.22 0.09 -27.18
N GLY A 89 3.10 -1.22 -26.97
CA GLY A 89 4.20 -2.18 -26.99
C GLY A 89 5.30 -1.83 -25.98
N ASN A 90 6.57 -1.92 -26.43
CA ASN A 90 7.74 -1.63 -25.61
C ASN A 90 7.67 -0.27 -24.91
N ALA A 91 7.25 0.78 -25.61
CA ALA A 91 7.19 2.12 -25.04
C ALA A 91 6.15 2.22 -23.91
N LEU A 92 5.02 1.52 -24.05
CA LEU A 92 4.01 1.45 -23.00
C LEU A 92 4.49 0.60 -21.82
N ARG A 93 5.14 -0.54 -22.08
CA ARG A 93 5.75 -1.37 -21.02
C ARG A 93 6.77 -0.59 -20.21
N GLU A 94 7.62 0.19 -20.86
CA GLU A 94 8.59 1.05 -20.20
C GLU A 94 7.92 2.14 -19.35
N ALA A 95 6.82 2.73 -19.82
CA ALA A 95 6.03 3.67 -19.02
C ALA A 95 5.49 3.03 -17.73
N HIS A 96 4.99 1.79 -17.81
CA HIS A 96 4.53 1.04 -16.65
C HIS A 96 5.68 0.64 -15.71
N ARG A 97 6.84 0.24 -16.25
CA ARG A 97 8.06 -0.04 -15.48
C ARG A 97 8.52 1.17 -14.68
N ARG A 98 8.61 2.35 -15.31
CA ARG A 98 8.94 3.61 -14.63
C ARG A 98 7.94 3.97 -13.53
N ALA A 99 6.64 3.74 -13.78
CA ALA A 99 5.61 3.95 -12.77
C ALA A 99 5.77 3.00 -11.57
N GLY A 100 6.05 1.72 -11.82
CA GLY A 100 6.30 0.72 -10.79
C GLY A 100 7.50 1.08 -9.92
N TYR A 101 8.62 1.44 -10.54
CA TYR A 101 9.83 1.88 -9.83
C TYR A 101 9.55 3.10 -8.95
N ALA A 102 8.91 4.13 -9.50
CA ALA A 102 8.61 5.36 -8.76
C ALA A 102 7.66 5.13 -7.57
N LEU A 103 6.64 4.28 -7.74
CA LEU A 103 5.75 3.90 -6.63
C LEU A 103 6.48 3.10 -5.56
N ALA A 104 7.35 2.18 -5.97
CA ALA A 104 8.14 1.37 -5.06
C ALA A 104 9.02 2.26 -4.16
N ILE A 105 9.86 3.12 -4.75
CA ILE A 105 10.78 3.98 -3.98
C ILE A 105 10.07 5.10 -3.22
N GLY A 106 8.96 5.63 -3.76
CA GLY A 106 8.33 6.85 -3.24
C GLY A 106 7.19 6.61 -2.27
N MET A 107 6.59 5.41 -2.27
CA MET A 107 5.40 5.11 -1.46
C MET A 107 5.48 3.76 -0.76
N VAL A 108 5.88 2.68 -1.45
CA VAL A 108 5.95 1.34 -0.84
C VAL A 108 6.95 1.30 0.31
N THR A 109 8.08 2.00 0.17
CA THR A 109 9.07 2.20 1.25
C THR A 109 8.48 2.88 2.49
N ASN A 110 7.50 3.77 2.34
CA ASN A 110 6.82 4.40 3.49
C ASN A 110 5.82 3.43 4.16
N VAL A 111 5.26 2.49 3.40
CA VAL A 111 4.31 1.48 3.91
C VAL A 111 5.03 0.36 4.65
N ILE A 112 6.13 -0.14 4.09
CA ILE A 112 6.88 -1.28 4.65
C ILE A 112 8.01 -0.83 5.59
N GLY A 113 8.57 0.35 5.32
CA GLY A 113 9.74 0.88 6.00
C GLY A 113 11.06 0.48 5.31
N LEU A 114 12.13 1.10 5.78
CA LEU A 114 13.50 0.77 5.40
C LEU A 114 14.20 0.01 6.53
N GLU A 115 15.27 -0.69 6.17
CA GLU A 115 16.25 -1.25 7.08
C GLU A 115 17.66 -0.82 6.69
N GLU A 116 18.52 -0.67 7.70
CA GLU A 116 19.95 -0.43 7.50
C GLU A 116 20.66 -1.76 7.22
N TYR A 117 21.61 -1.74 6.30
CA TYR A 117 22.50 -2.89 6.08
C TYR A 117 23.92 -2.41 5.77
N THR A 118 24.89 -3.30 5.94
CA THR A 118 26.30 -2.96 5.71
C THR A 118 26.63 -3.11 4.22
N ILE A 119 27.21 -2.05 3.63
CA ILE A 119 27.68 -2.05 2.25
C ILE A 119 29.19 -1.79 2.17
N PRO A 120 29.89 -2.32 1.15
CA PRO A 120 31.24 -1.89 0.83
C PRO A 120 31.24 -0.40 0.49
N HIS A 121 32.12 0.36 1.13
CA HIS A 121 32.33 1.76 0.82
C HIS A 121 33.27 1.89 -0.38
N VAL A 122 33.15 2.97 -1.16
CA VAL A 122 34.02 3.23 -2.34
C VAL A 122 35.51 3.33 -1.97
N GLN A 123 35.80 3.72 -0.72
CA GLN A 123 37.15 3.68 -0.18
C GLN A 123 37.50 2.24 0.23
N GLN A 124 38.64 1.75 -0.23
CA GLN A 124 39.11 0.39 0.01
C GLN A 124 39.03 0.00 1.50
N ASN A 125 38.61 -1.25 1.73
CA ASN A 125 38.52 -1.90 3.05
C ASN A 125 37.66 -1.16 4.08
N LYS A 126 36.77 -0.26 3.64
CA LYS A 126 35.78 0.35 4.51
C LYS A 126 34.39 -0.17 4.19
N THR A 127 33.58 -0.28 5.22
CA THR A 127 32.14 -0.49 5.08
C THR A 127 31.41 0.75 5.58
N THR A 128 30.19 0.95 5.09
CA THR A 128 29.28 1.99 5.57
C THR A 128 27.86 1.44 5.68
N LYS A 129 26.95 2.23 6.24
CA LYS A 129 25.52 1.91 6.30
C LYS A 129 24.84 2.31 4.99
N GLY A 130 24.26 1.33 4.32
CA GLY A 130 23.28 1.51 3.25
C GLY A 130 21.86 1.30 3.77
N HIS A 131 20.88 1.55 2.91
CA HIS A 131 19.47 1.30 3.19
C HIS A 131 18.84 0.49 2.07
N ARG A 132 17.91 -0.38 2.42
CA ARG A 132 17.08 -1.15 1.50
C ARG A 132 15.68 -1.30 2.06
N LEU A 133 14.75 -1.88 1.29
CA LEU A 133 13.43 -2.18 1.81
C LEU A 133 13.54 -3.07 3.04
N ARG A 134 12.77 -2.80 4.09
CA ARG A 134 12.73 -3.68 5.25
C ARG A 134 12.30 -5.08 4.83
N ASP A 135 13.05 -6.08 5.28
CA ASP A 135 12.83 -7.48 4.95
C ASP A 135 12.86 -7.78 3.44
N GLU A 136 13.63 -7.02 2.64
CA GLU A 136 13.66 -7.14 1.16
C GLU A 136 13.93 -8.57 0.68
N GLN A 137 14.87 -9.28 1.33
CA GLN A 137 15.23 -10.67 0.99
C GLN A 137 14.13 -11.70 1.29
N THR A 138 13.14 -11.33 2.10
CA THR A 138 11.96 -12.15 2.42
C THR A 138 10.69 -11.50 1.88
N THR A 139 10.83 -10.66 0.85
CA THR A 139 9.72 -10.07 0.10
C THR A 139 9.55 -10.81 -1.22
N THR A 140 8.31 -11.14 -1.56
CA THR A 140 7.94 -11.78 -2.83
C THR A 140 7.12 -10.84 -3.69
N ILE A 141 7.54 -10.59 -4.93
CA ILE A 141 6.85 -9.80 -5.94
C ILE A 141 6.08 -10.74 -6.86
N VAL A 142 4.77 -10.52 -7.00
CA VAL A 142 3.88 -11.30 -7.85
C VAL A 142 3.17 -10.35 -8.83
N PRO A 143 3.54 -10.32 -10.11
CA PRO A 143 2.76 -9.64 -11.13
C PRO A 143 1.42 -10.34 -11.36
N LEU A 144 0.33 -9.58 -11.33
CA LEU A 144 -0.96 -10.02 -11.83
C LEU A 144 -0.92 -9.99 -13.36
N LEU A 145 -0.76 -11.17 -13.95
CA LEU A 145 -0.58 -11.29 -15.40
C LEU A 145 -1.90 -11.04 -16.16
N ARG A 146 -1.84 -10.34 -17.29
CA ARG A 146 -0.62 -9.90 -18.01
C ARG A 146 -0.27 -8.43 -17.78
N GLY A 147 -1.27 -7.60 -17.46
CA GLY A 147 -1.09 -6.16 -17.36
C GLY A 147 -0.11 -5.70 -16.28
N GLY A 148 0.03 -6.47 -15.19
CA GLY A 148 0.90 -6.12 -14.06
C GLY A 148 2.39 -6.30 -14.29
N GLU A 149 2.81 -7.15 -15.23
CA GLU A 149 4.22 -7.57 -15.38
C GLU A 149 5.19 -6.41 -15.62
N PRO A 150 4.95 -5.50 -16.59
CA PRO A 150 5.87 -4.39 -16.84
C PRO A 150 6.04 -3.49 -15.61
N MET A 151 4.96 -3.27 -14.85
CA MET A 151 5.02 -2.51 -13.60
C MET A 151 5.79 -3.26 -12.51
N ALA A 152 5.57 -4.57 -12.39
CA ALA A 152 6.28 -5.42 -11.43
C ALA A 152 7.79 -5.43 -11.69
N PHE A 153 8.24 -5.41 -12.95
CA PHE A 153 9.67 -5.25 -13.24
C PHE A 153 10.24 -3.94 -12.69
N GLY A 154 9.46 -2.85 -12.72
CA GLY A 154 9.86 -1.60 -12.08
C GLY A 154 9.98 -1.71 -10.56
N VAL A 155 9.07 -2.46 -9.93
CA VAL A 155 9.15 -2.75 -8.49
C VAL A 155 10.38 -3.61 -8.18
N ALA A 156 10.69 -4.60 -9.01
CA ALA A 156 11.86 -5.46 -8.86
C ALA A 156 13.18 -4.70 -9.03
N ASP A 157 13.23 -3.71 -9.94
CA ASP A 157 14.41 -2.83 -10.06
C ASP A 157 14.65 -2.03 -8.77
N ALA A 158 13.59 -1.64 -8.06
CA ALA A 158 13.68 -0.91 -6.80
C ALA A 158 14.09 -1.81 -5.64
N PHE A 159 13.72 -3.10 -5.68
CA PHE A 159 13.92 -4.09 -4.61
C PHE A 159 14.65 -5.33 -5.15
N PRO A 160 15.94 -5.19 -5.52
CA PRO A 160 16.66 -6.20 -6.30
C PRO A 160 16.87 -7.54 -5.56
N SER A 161 16.75 -7.57 -4.23
CA SER A 161 16.89 -8.80 -3.45
C SER A 161 15.56 -9.56 -3.26
N ALA A 162 14.43 -8.96 -3.66
CA ALA A 162 13.11 -9.58 -3.50
C ALA A 162 12.93 -10.72 -4.50
N MET A 163 12.26 -11.79 -4.08
CA MET A 163 11.92 -12.91 -4.97
C MET A 163 10.86 -12.48 -5.97
N PHE A 164 10.99 -12.86 -7.24
CA PHE A 164 10.03 -12.54 -8.28
C PHE A 164 9.33 -13.82 -8.79
N VAL A 165 8.01 -13.92 -8.60
CA VAL A 165 7.23 -15.12 -8.92
C VAL A 165 6.14 -14.78 -9.93
N HIS A 166 6.25 -15.30 -11.15
CA HIS A 166 5.16 -15.24 -12.13
C HIS A 166 4.06 -16.21 -11.72
N ALA A 167 2.87 -15.68 -11.42
CA ALA A 167 1.67 -16.48 -11.16
C ALA A 167 0.51 -15.88 -11.95
N ARG A 168 -0.01 -16.64 -12.93
CA ARG A 168 -1.18 -16.23 -13.72
C ARG A 168 -2.48 -16.41 -12.95
N LYS A 169 -2.50 -17.36 -12.02
CA LYS A 169 -3.65 -17.69 -11.16
C LYS A 169 -3.16 -17.91 -9.72
N PRO A 170 -4.03 -17.74 -8.72
CA PRO A 170 -3.64 -17.91 -7.32
C PRO A 170 -2.96 -19.26 -7.04
N ASP A 171 -3.48 -20.36 -7.61
CA ASP A 171 -2.96 -21.72 -7.36
C ASP A 171 -1.54 -21.99 -7.91
N GLU A 172 -1.01 -21.09 -8.75
CA GLU A 172 0.39 -21.16 -9.19
C GLU A 172 1.37 -20.63 -8.12
N LEU A 173 0.87 -19.87 -7.14
CA LEU A 173 1.63 -19.40 -5.99
C LEU A 173 1.65 -20.48 -4.90
N LYS A 174 2.67 -21.35 -4.93
CA LYS A 174 2.78 -22.50 -4.03
C LYS A 174 3.28 -22.11 -2.63
N ALA A 175 3.06 -22.98 -1.65
CA ALA A 175 3.55 -22.80 -0.28
C ALA A 175 5.05 -22.51 -0.20
N GLY A 176 5.88 -23.19 -0.99
CA GLY A 176 7.33 -22.95 -1.05
C GLY A 176 7.72 -21.57 -1.58
N HIS A 177 6.83 -20.85 -2.28
CA HIS A 177 7.05 -19.45 -2.66
C HIS A 177 6.76 -18.47 -1.50
N LEU A 178 6.12 -18.93 -0.42
CA LEU A 178 5.72 -18.09 0.72
C LEU A 178 6.42 -18.49 2.02
N GLU A 179 7.02 -19.68 2.07
CA GLU A 179 7.78 -20.15 3.22
C GLU A 179 8.95 -19.22 3.53
N GLY A 180 9.03 -18.76 4.78
CA GLY A 180 10.04 -17.80 5.23
C GLY A 180 9.86 -16.37 4.70
N GLN A 181 8.82 -16.09 3.92
CA GLN A 181 8.53 -14.75 3.41
C GLN A 181 7.75 -13.92 4.45
N SER A 182 8.09 -12.64 4.56
CA SER A 182 7.43 -11.68 5.45
C SER A 182 6.39 -10.84 4.72
N THR A 183 6.58 -10.62 3.41
CA THR A 183 5.76 -9.70 2.61
C THR A 183 5.53 -10.22 1.19
N VAL A 184 4.32 -10.05 0.68
CA VAL A 184 3.95 -10.26 -0.73
C VAL A 184 3.52 -8.92 -1.34
N LEU A 185 4.14 -8.57 -2.47
CA LEU A 185 3.78 -7.43 -3.30
C LEU A 185 2.97 -7.92 -4.50
N LEU A 186 1.66 -7.68 -4.50
CA LEU A 186 0.77 -7.96 -5.63
C LEU A 186 0.77 -6.76 -6.56
N VAL A 187 1.24 -6.92 -7.80
CA VAL A 187 1.43 -5.78 -8.72
C VAL A 187 0.52 -5.88 -9.94
N ASP A 188 -0.27 -4.84 -10.19
CA ASP A 188 -1.16 -4.78 -11.36
C ASP A 188 -1.12 -3.40 -12.05
N SER A 189 -1.36 -3.36 -13.34
CA SER A 189 -1.56 -2.08 -14.04
C SER A 189 -2.87 -1.40 -13.63
N VAL A 190 -3.95 -2.17 -13.49
CA VAL A 190 -5.32 -1.65 -13.28
C VAL A 190 -6.14 -2.58 -12.39
N VAL A 191 -6.46 -2.12 -11.19
CA VAL A 191 -7.45 -2.76 -10.31
C VAL A 191 -8.84 -2.19 -10.62
N ASN A 192 -9.59 -2.89 -11.47
CA ASN A 192 -10.94 -2.48 -11.88
C ASN A 192 -12.03 -2.92 -10.88
N THR A 193 -12.25 -4.23 -10.73
CA THR A 193 -13.27 -4.77 -9.82
C THR A 193 -12.70 -5.24 -8.48
N GLY A 194 -11.37 -5.39 -8.39
CA GLY A 194 -10.69 -5.98 -7.23
C GLY A 194 -10.79 -7.51 -7.13
N LYS A 195 -11.50 -8.18 -8.05
CA LYS A 195 -11.73 -9.63 -7.99
C LYS A 195 -10.42 -10.44 -7.93
N SER A 196 -9.49 -10.19 -8.84
CA SER A 196 -8.21 -10.90 -8.88
C SER A 196 -7.40 -10.69 -7.60
N ILE A 197 -7.42 -9.48 -7.04
CA ILE A 197 -6.75 -9.19 -5.76
C ILE A 197 -7.35 -10.01 -4.63
N ILE A 198 -8.67 -10.11 -4.54
CA ILE A 198 -9.36 -10.92 -3.52
C ILE A 198 -8.98 -12.39 -3.67
N GLU A 199 -9.02 -12.94 -4.89
CA GLU A 199 -8.68 -14.34 -5.15
C GLU A 199 -7.22 -14.67 -4.75
N PHE A 200 -6.28 -13.77 -5.05
CA PHE A 200 -4.89 -13.89 -4.61
C PHE A 200 -4.74 -13.73 -3.10
N GLU A 201 -5.41 -12.75 -2.49
CA GLU A 201 -5.39 -12.51 -1.05
C GLU A 201 -5.88 -13.74 -0.28
N GLU A 202 -7.05 -14.28 -0.64
CA GLU A 202 -7.62 -15.47 -0.01
C GLU A 202 -6.70 -16.68 -0.16
N HIS A 203 -6.10 -16.86 -1.35
CA HIS A 203 -5.14 -17.94 -1.58
C HIS A 203 -3.88 -17.77 -0.72
N ILE A 204 -3.28 -16.58 -0.69
CA ILE A 204 -2.10 -16.27 0.13
C ILE A 204 -2.41 -16.48 1.61
N ARG A 205 -3.56 -16.04 2.10
CA ARG A 205 -3.96 -16.22 3.51
C ARG A 205 -4.14 -17.67 3.90
N ARG A 206 -4.63 -18.53 2.99
CA ARG A 206 -4.69 -19.99 3.24
C ARG A 206 -3.31 -20.61 3.41
N LEU A 207 -2.31 -20.12 2.68
CA LEU A 207 -0.94 -20.63 2.75
C LEU A 207 -0.10 -19.96 3.86
N SER A 208 -0.36 -18.69 4.16
CA SER A 208 0.43 -17.87 5.07
C SER A 208 -0.45 -16.79 5.73
N PRO A 209 -1.21 -17.12 6.79
CA PRO A 209 -2.26 -16.27 7.35
C PRO A 209 -1.82 -14.87 7.78
N ASN A 210 -0.59 -14.72 8.25
CA ASN A 210 -0.10 -13.47 8.86
C ASN A 210 0.81 -12.64 7.95
N ILE A 211 1.13 -13.13 6.74
CA ILE A 211 2.05 -12.44 5.82
C ILE A 211 1.53 -11.04 5.46
N ARG A 212 2.43 -10.07 5.31
CA ARG A 212 2.02 -8.74 4.84
C ARG A 212 1.70 -8.81 3.36
N ILE A 213 0.58 -8.23 2.95
CA ILE A 213 0.19 -8.13 1.54
C ILE A 213 0.10 -6.64 1.19
N VAL A 214 0.85 -6.21 0.17
CA VAL A 214 0.79 -4.85 -0.37
C VAL A 214 0.43 -4.92 -1.84
N VAL A 215 -0.70 -4.35 -2.20
CA VAL A 215 -1.12 -4.19 -3.59
C VAL A 215 -0.50 -2.93 -4.15
N ILE A 216 0.17 -3.03 -5.30
CA ILE A 216 0.77 -1.91 -6.02
C ILE A 216 0.08 -1.79 -7.37
N ALA A 217 -0.52 -0.64 -7.66
CA ALA A 217 -1.25 -0.47 -8.90
C ALA A 217 -1.06 0.87 -9.60
N GLY A 218 -1.08 0.85 -10.94
CA GLY A 218 -1.14 2.07 -11.75
C GLY A 218 -2.48 2.80 -11.60
N VAL A 219 -3.57 2.04 -11.57
CA VAL A 219 -4.92 2.59 -11.44
C VAL A 219 -5.70 1.73 -10.47
N VAL A 220 -6.38 2.36 -9.51
CA VAL A 220 -7.37 1.70 -8.67
C VAL A 220 -8.72 2.37 -8.86
N GLN A 221 -9.75 1.61 -9.16
CA GLN A 221 -11.08 2.15 -9.38
C GLN A 221 -11.73 2.52 -8.05
N VAL A 222 -12.26 3.75 -7.94
CA VAL A 222 -12.72 4.35 -6.68
C VAL A 222 -13.81 3.51 -6.00
N SER A 223 -14.66 2.83 -6.76
CA SER A 223 -15.73 2.01 -6.18
C SER A 223 -15.22 0.80 -5.39
N THR A 224 -14.00 0.34 -5.66
CA THR A 224 -13.36 -0.74 -4.88
C THR A 224 -12.81 -0.27 -3.53
N VAL A 225 -12.46 1.02 -3.40
CA VAL A 225 -11.81 1.61 -2.22
C VAL A 225 -12.70 2.59 -1.42
N LYS A 226 -13.87 2.98 -1.96
CA LYS A 226 -14.88 3.76 -1.23
C LYS A 226 -15.55 2.92 -0.11
N PRO A 227 -16.29 3.55 0.83
CA PRO A 227 -17.05 2.80 1.84
C PRO A 227 -17.90 1.68 1.22
N GLY A 228 -17.77 0.46 1.76
CA GLY A 228 -18.44 -0.74 1.24
C GLY A 228 -17.75 -1.44 0.07
N GLY A 229 -16.72 -0.82 -0.53
CA GLY A 229 -15.92 -1.41 -1.60
C GLY A 229 -15.13 -2.63 -1.15
N CYS A 230 -14.93 -3.59 -2.06
CA CYS A 230 -14.31 -4.88 -1.75
C CYS A 230 -12.85 -4.75 -1.25
N ILE A 231 -12.04 -3.92 -1.91
CA ILE A 231 -10.64 -3.68 -1.52
C ILE A 231 -10.58 -2.91 -0.21
N ARG A 232 -11.50 -1.97 0.04
CA ARG A 232 -11.58 -1.29 1.35
C ARG A 232 -11.86 -2.28 2.48
N LYS A 233 -12.76 -3.25 2.27
CA LYS A 233 -13.05 -4.30 3.26
C LYS A 233 -11.80 -5.14 3.56
N LEU A 234 -11.03 -5.52 2.54
CA LEU A 234 -9.74 -6.20 2.73
C LEU A 234 -8.75 -5.33 3.51
N ALA A 235 -8.66 -4.05 3.17
CA ALA A 235 -7.77 -3.09 3.81
C ALA A 235 -8.13 -2.80 5.28
N MET A 236 -9.37 -3.06 5.71
CA MET A 236 -9.75 -3.03 7.12
C MET A 236 -9.24 -4.27 7.89
N GLY A 237 -8.84 -5.32 7.20
CA GLY A 237 -8.18 -6.49 7.77
C GLY A 237 -6.73 -6.20 8.17
N LYS A 238 -6.12 -7.13 8.92
CA LYS A 238 -4.72 -6.99 9.35
C LYS A 238 -3.77 -7.23 8.18
N ASN A 239 -2.66 -6.47 8.14
CA ASN A 239 -1.53 -6.70 7.23
C ASN A 239 -1.88 -6.69 5.73
N PHE A 240 -2.84 -5.85 5.33
CA PHE A 240 -3.16 -5.59 3.92
C PHE A 240 -3.04 -4.10 3.64
N SER A 241 -2.45 -3.71 2.52
CA SER A 241 -2.34 -2.31 2.12
C SER A 241 -2.40 -2.15 0.61
N VAL A 242 -2.74 -0.96 0.15
CA VAL A 242 -2.83 -0.61 -1.27
C VAL A 242 -2.02 0.65 -1.52
N VAL A 243 -1.20 0.64 -2.56
CA VAL A 243 -0.44 1.77 -3.08
C VAL A 243 -0.82 1.97 -4.54
N ALA A 244 -1.38 3.13 -4.88
CA ALA A 244 -1.86 3.42 -6.22
C ALA A 244 -1.19 4.67 -6.82
N LEU A 245 -0.85 4.65 -8.12
CA LEU A 245 -0.43 5.86 -8.82
C LEU A 245 -1.60 6.85 -8.95
N ARG A 246 -2.81 6.34 -9.18
CA ARG A 246 -4.03 7.15 -9.17
C ARG A 246 -5.26 6.35 -8.79
N LEU A 247 -6.24 7.06 -8.25
CA LEU A 247 -7.62 6.62 -8.21
C LEU A 247 -8.36 7.02 -9.50
N SER A 248 -9.33 6.22 -9.92
CA SER A 248 -10.16 6.49 -11.11
C SER A 248 -11.64 6.37 -10.78
N GLU A 249 -12.40 7.45 -10.99
CA GLU A 249 -13.87 7.41 -10.93
C GLU A 249 -14.45 6.69 -12.15
N ASN A 250 -13.78 6.81 -13.30
CA ASN A 250 -14.16 6.11 -14.52
C ASN A 250 -13.88 4.61 -14.36
N SER A 251 -14.95 3.81 -14.32
CA SER A 251 -14.89 2.38 -14.62
C SER A 251 -15.00 2.21 -16.12
N TYR A 252 -13.92 1.81 -16.77
CA TYR A 252 -13.91 1.45 -18.18
C TYR A 252 -13.11 0.17 -18.32
N THR A 253 -13.79 -0.90 -18.73
CA THR A 253 -13.11 -2.11 -19.19
C THR A 253 -12.74 -1.85 -20.64
N GLY A 254 -11.45 -1.71 -20.93
CA GLY A 254 -10.97 -1.54 -22.28
C GLY A 254 -11.43 -2.68 -23.17
N HIS A 255 -11.78 -2.35 -24.41
CA HIS A 255 -12.00 -3.35 -25.46
C HIS A 255 -10.93 -3.13 -26.52
N LYS A 256 -10.20 -4.19 -26.88
CA LYS A 256 -9.21 -4.23 -27.96
C LYS A 256 -8.18 -3.08 -27.88
N ALA A 257 -8.26 -2.12 -28.81
CA ALA A 257 -7.35 -0.98 -28.92
C ALA A 257 -7.30 -0.06 -27.69
N THR A 258 -8.26 -0.18 -26.76
CA THR A 258 -8.30 0.58 -25.50
C THR A 258 -7.97 -0.27 -24.27
N ASP A 259 -7.83 -1.58 -24.43
CA ASP A 259 -7.41 -2.47 -23.35
C ASP A 259 -5.94 -2.27 -23.02
N THR A 260 -5.64 -2.21 -21.72
CA THR A 260 -4.27 -1.95 -21.28
C THR A 260 -3.36 -3.14 -21.58
N GLU A 261 -3.81 -4.37 -21.39
CA GLU A 261 -3.01 -5.54 -21.71
C GLU A 261 -2.73 -5.64 -23.21
N ASP A 262 -3.75 -5.46 -24.05
CA ASP A 262 -3.58 -5.59 -25.50
C ASP A 262 -2.62 -4.53 -26.05
N ARG A 263 -2.69 -3.31 -25.53
CA ARG A 263 -1.74 -2.24 -25.89
C ARG A 263 -0.33 -2.53 -25.38
N LEU A 264 -0.19 -3.18 -24.21
CA LEU A 264 1.13 -3.53 -23.66
C LEU A 264 1.87 -4.53 -24.54
N PHE A 265 1.16 -5.45 -25.17
CA PHE A 265 1.76 -6.53 -25.96
C PHE A 265 1.48 -6.46 -27.46
N ASN A 266 0.86 -5.38 -27.94
CA ASN A 266 0.44 -5.19 -29.34
C ASN A 266 -0.47 -6.34 -29.85
N THR A 267 -1.32 -6.90 -28.98
CA THR A 267 -2.28 -7.96 -29.34
C THR A 267 -3.66 -7.42 -29.73
N THR A 268 -3.76 -6.13 -30.03
CA THR A 268 -5.03 -5.43 -30.33
C THR A 268 -5.78 -5.90 -31.59
N GLN A 269 -5.18 -6.81 -32.37
CA GLN A 269 -5.74 -7.36 -33.63
C GLN A 269 -6.16 -8.83 -33.52
N VAL A 270 -5.95 -9.48 -32.37
CA VAL A 270 -6.28 -10.90 -32.19
C VAL A 270 -7.68 -11.01 -31.58
N ASP A 271 -8.55 -11.80 -32.20
CA ASP A 271 -9.91 -12.12 -31.71
C ASP A 271 -9.90 -13.24 -30.64
#